data_AF-A0A1H7ZFI9-F1
#
_entry.id   AF-A0A1H7ZFI9-F1
#
_cell.length_a   1.000
_cell.length_b   1.000
_cell.length_c   1.000
_cell.angle_alpha   90.00
_cell.angle_beta   90.00
_cell.angle_gamma   90.00
#
_symmetry.space_group_name_H-M   'P 1'
#
loop_
_entity.id
_entity.type
_entity.pdbx_description
1 polymer ?
#
loop_
_entity_poly.entity_id
_entity_poly.type
_entity_poly.pdbx_seq_one_letter_code
_entity_poly.pdbx_strand_id
1 'polypeptide(L)'
;MQLFLILLTSIFYPGLRSFNSSYTLYTALDSLAWTQDTGLQGGFNDLNTNSWIWGFDIQIVNGLDLVSWWGQVDRFTYSYASAGDYKGMDNNLYSSISTDDARRSQFQFTVRIPTNKFYDSKRVVQGQRQITADYLYMRVDEYYLLAAETLAKSGQETEARTILKTLLDNRYNNPTTTLAYIDALSGVNLQNEIYKQTRIELWGEGKSYLALKRNKATVVRGSNHLFLVGTPLPYNDPRMYFKIPQREIDDNPNF
;
A
#
# COMPACT_ATOMS: atom_id res chain seq x y z
N MET A 1 22.72 -0.20 -6.04
CA MET A 1 21.33 -0.03 -5.56
C MET A 1 20.61 -1.39 -5.63
N GLN A 2 20.97 -2.32 -4.75
CA GLN A 2 20.38 -3.68 -4.72
C GLN A 2 20.44 -4.34 -3.32
N LEU A 3 21.17 -3.80 -2.35
CA LEU A 3 21.36 -4.51 -1.07
C LEU A 3 20.24 -4.34 -0.04
N PHE A 4 19.47 -3.25 -0.04
CA PHE A 4 18.47 -3.01 1.02
C PHE A 4 17.12 -3.72 0.79
N LEU A 5 16.80 -4.08 -0.46
CA LEU A 5 15.56 -4.79 -0.79
C LEU A 5 15.73 -6.32 -0.80
N ILE A 6 16.96 -6.82 -0.93
CA ILE A 6 17.24 -8.27 -1.03
C ILE A 6 17.03 -8.98 0.32
N LEU A 7 17.36 -8.34 1.45
CA LEU A 7 17.37 -8.98 2.77
C LEU A 7 16.01 -9.49 3.27
N LEU A 8 14.89 -9.02 2.71
CA LEU A 8 13.54 -9.43 3.12
C LEU A 8 12.81 -10.33 2.09
N THR A 9 13.41 -10.55 0.92
CA THR A 9 12.83 -11.42 -0.13
C THR A 9 13.45 -12.82 -0.16
N SER A 10 14.56 -13.04 0.54
CA SER A 10 15.23 -14.33 0.66
C SER A 10 14.87 -15.02 1.98
N ILE A 11 14.14 -16.14 1.82
CA ILE A 11 13.91 -17.27 2.72
C ILE A 11 14.98 -17.41 3.85
N PHE A 12 14.51 -17.42 5.11
CA PHE A 12 15.17 -17.84 6.36
C PHE A 12 16.64 -17.42 6.59
N TYR A 13 16.85 -16.42 7.47
CA TYR A 13 18.07 -16.36 8.31
C TYR A 13 17.68 -16.09 9.77
N PRO A 14 18.02 -16.98 10.72
CA PRO A 14 17.87 -16.73 12.15
C PRO A 14 19.02 -15.81 12.59
N GLY A 15 18.84 -14.50 12.48
CA GLY A 15 19.95 -13.58 12.75
C GLY A 15 19.68 -12.09 12.57
N LEU A 16 18.44 -11.62 12.71
CA LEU A 16 18.16 -10.18 12.79
C LEU A 16 18.61 -9.64 14.17
N ARG A 17 19.89 -9.31 14.29
CA ARG A 17 20.41 -8.42 15.34
C ARG A 17 20.00 -6.98 15.02
N SER A 18 19.25 -6.38 15.95
CA SER A 18 18.95 -4.97 16.18
C SER A 18 19.08 -4.00 14.99
N PHE A 19 17.93 -3.50 14.52
CA PHE A 19 17.87 -2.19 13.87
C PHE A 19 18.47 -1.12 14.82
N ASN A 20 19.21 -0.19 14.23
CA ASN A 20 19.87 0.94 14.89
C ASN A 20 18.93 1.62 15.91
N SER A 21 19.40 1.81 17.14
CA SER A 21 18.60 2.12 18.34
C SER A 21 17.96 3.52 18.38
N SER A 22 17.94 4.27 17.28
CA SER A 22 17.38 5.63 17.22
C SER A 22 15.97 5.69 16.62
N TYR A 23 15.49 4.63 15.96
CA TYR A 23 14.08 4.48 15.59
C TYR A 23 13.49 3.31 16.38
N THR A 24 13.16 3.56 17.65
CA THR A 24 12.31 2.61 18.38
C THR A 24 10.90 2.77 17.82
N LEU A 25 10.30 1.66 17.35
CA LEU A 25 8.93 1.65 16.83
C LEU A 25 7.93 2.30 17.82
N TYR A 26 8.25 2.37 19.10
CA TYR A 26 7.40 2.94 20.15
C TYR A 26 7.26 4.48 20.17
N THR A 27 8.13 5.26 19.51
CA THR A 27 8.00 6.74 19.48
C THR A 27 7.36 7.27 18.19
N ALA A 28 6.81 6.40 17.34
CA ALA A 28 6.51 6.69 15.94
C ALA A 28 5.01 6.83 15.58
N LEU A 29 4.09 6.92 16.56
CA LEU A 29 2.68 7.19 16.22
C LEU A 29 2.51 8.53 15.51
N ASP A 30 3.28 9.55 15.90
CA ASP A 30 3.33 10.87 15.26
C ASP A 30 4.01 10.88 13.87
N SER A 31 4.61 9.74 13.46
CA SER A 31 5.23 9.56 12.13
C SER A 31 4.48 8.56 11.25
N LEU A 32 3.23 8.21 11.57
CA LEU A 32 2.38 7.42 10.67
C LEU A 32 1.77 8.31 9.59
N ALA A 33 1.66 7.79 8.36
CA ALA A 33 1.19 8.57 7.20
C ALA A 33 -0.30 8.90 7.25
N TRP A 34 -1.04 8.19 8.10
CA TRP A 34 -2.41 8.51 8.44
C TRP A 34 -2.48 8.67 9.96
N THR A 35 -3.01 9.80 10.43
CA THR A 35 -3.27 10.04 11.86
C THR A 35 -4.57 10.85 12.00
N GLN A 36 -5.53 10.32 12.79
CA GLN A 36 -6.83 10.97 12.99
C GLN A 36 -6.66 12.28 13.75
N ASP A 37 -5.79 12.23 14.76
CA ASP A 37 -5.57 13.29 15.73
C ASP A 37 -4.93 14.55 15.11
N THR A 38 -4.21 14.40 14.00
CA THR A 38 -3.62 15.54 13.26
C THR A 38 -4.41 15.90 11.99
N GLY A 39 -5.46 15.13 11.65
CA GLY A 39 -6.26 15.34 10.44
C GLY A 39 -5.57 14.91 9.13
N LEU A 40 -4.37 14.33 9.19
CA LEU A 40 -3.68 13.75 8.03
C LEU A 40 -4.35 12.42 7.66
N GLN A 41 -5.38 12.49 6.82
CA GLN A 41 -6.17 11.33 6.38
C GLN A 41 -5.90 10.91 4.93
N GLY A 42 -5.02 11.62 4.24
CA GLY A 42 -4.79 11.51 2.80
C GLY A 42 -3.85 12.60 2.27
N GLY A 43 -3.92 12.84 0.96
CA GLY A 43 -3.07 13.80 0.25
C GLY A 43 -1.93 13.06 -0.41
N PHE A 44 -1.06 12.45 0.41
CA PHE A 44 0.05 11.59 -0.04
C PHE A 44 0.81 12.27 -1.20
N ASN A 45 1.06 13.58 -1.06
CA ASN A 45 1.56 14.45 -2.13
C ASN A 45 2.72 15.37 -1.71
N ASP A 46 3.19 15.26 -0.47
CA ASP A 46 4.22 16.13 0.11
C ASP A 46 5.20 15.30 0.94
N LEU A 47 6.45 15.25 0.48
CA LEU A 47 7.56 14.54 1.09
C LEU A 47 7.92 15.10 2.48
N ASN A 48 7.52 16.34 2.79
CA ASN A 48 7.75 16.96 4.10
C ASN A 48 6.80 16.42 5.18
N THR A 49 5.79 15.61 4.82
CA THR A 49 4.98 14.91 5.83
C THR A 49 5.86 13.90 6.56
N ASN A 50 5.90 13.98 7.90
CA ASN A 50 6.85 13.25 8.77
C ASN A 50 6.89 11.72 8.60
N SER A 51 5.89 11.12 7.96
CA SER A 51 5.80 9.68 7.75
C SER A 51 6.65 9.13 6.62
N TRP A 52 7.05 9.99 5.68
CA TRP A 52 7.79 9.57 4.50
C TRP A 52 9.26 9.40 4.81
N ILE A 53 9.79 8.24 4.46
CA ILE A 53 11.21 7.90 4.61
C ILE A 53 11.94 8.15 3.29
N TRP A 54 11.26 7.90 2.18
CA TRP A 54 11.84 8.08 0.86
C TRP A 54 10.79 8.45 -0.16
N GLY A 55 11.17 9.38 -1.03
CA GLY A 55 10.40 9.84 -2.15
C GLY A 55 11.27 10.73 -3.05
N PHE A 56 10.60 11.48 -3.92
CA PHE A 56 11.20 12.40 -4.86
C PHE A 56 10.37 13.67 -4.89
N ASP A 57 11.01 14.78 -4.50
CA ASP A 57 10.46 16.12 -4.59
C ASP A 57 10.29 16.50 -6.07
N ILE A 58 9.05 16.70 -6.49
CA ILE A 58 8.73 17.01 -7.88
C ILE A 58 8.69 18.52 -8.06
N GLN A 59 9.60 19.00 -8.90
CA GLN A 59 9.70 20.36 -9.37
C GLN A 59 9.26 20.46 -10.83
N ILE A 60 8.81 21.65 -11.25
CA ILE A 60 8.36 21.89 -12.63
C ILE A 60 9.42 21.49 -13.67
N VAL A 61 10.70 21.71 -13.34
CA VAL A 61 11.84 21.37 -14.21
C VAL A 61 11.99 19.88 -14.50
N ASN A 62 11.35 19.00 -13.71
CA ASN A 62 11.34 17.56 -13.98
C ASN A 62 10.50 17.20 -15.21
N GLY A 63 9.68 18.13 -15.73
CA GLY A 63 8.99 17.96 -17.01
C GLY A 63 7.96 16.85 -17.03
N LEU A 64 7.36 16.53 -15.88
CA LEU A 64 6.28 15.55 -15.79
C LEU A 64 4.96 16.15 -16.30
N ASP A 65 4.17 15.31 -16.97
CA ASP A 65 2.88 15.67 -17.59
C ASP A 65 1.88 14.50 -17.43
N LEU A 66 0.96 14.32 -18.38
CA LEU A 66 -0.13 13.34 -18.38
C LEU A 66 0.30 11.93 -17.95
N VAL A 67 1.47 11.46 -18.39
CA VAL A 67 1.98 10.10 -18.13
C VAL A 67 2.51 9.89 -16.70
N SER A 68 2.54 10.94 -15.87
CA SER A 68 2.91 10.86 -14.46
C SER A 68 2.03 9.90 -13.68
N TRP A 69 2.53 9.42 -12.53
CA TRP A 69 1.73 8.60 -11.62
C TRP A 69 0.46 9.36 -11.17
N TRP A 70 0.59 10.65 -10.86
CA TRP A 70 -0.53 11.54 -10.53
C TRP A 70 -1.59 11.55 -11.63
N GLY A 71 -1.18 11.65 -12.90
CA GLY A 71 -2.11 11.56 -14.02
C GLY A 71 -2.85 10.22 -14.15
N GLN A 72 -2.28 9.13 -13.63
CA GLN A 72 -2.90 7.80 -13.65
C GLN A 72 -3.87 7.55 -12.48
N VAL A 73 -3.74 8.25 -11.36
CA VAL A 73 -4.50 7.93 -10.12
C VAL A 73 -5.34 9.07 -9.57
N ASP A 74 -4.93 10.32 -9.79
CA ASP A 74 -5.59 11.49 -9.22
C ASP A 74 -6.63 12.09 -10.18
N ARG A 75 -7.83 12.32 -9.65
CA ARG A 75 -8.96 12.96 -10.35
C ARG A 75 -8.75 14.47 -10.55
N PHE A 76 -7.90 15.11 -9.74
CA PHE A 76 -7.69 16.55 -9.79
C PHE A 76 -6.56 16.96 -10.75
N THR A 77 -5.69 16.01 -11.12
CA THR A 77 -4.74 16.17 -12.22
C THR A 77 -5.42 16.11 -13.59
N TYR A 78 -5.02 17.01 -14.50
CA TYR A 78 -5.42 16.97 -15.91
C TYR A 78 -4.74 15.77 -16.59
N SER A 79 -5.43 14.61 -16.66
CA SER A 79 -4.90 13.39 -17.26
C SER A 79 -5.94 12.25 -17.33
N TYR A 80 -5.47 11.02 -17.55
CA TYR A 80 -6.23 9.78 -17.75
C TYR A 80 -7.26 9.49 -16.65
N ALA A 81 -6.88 9.61 -15.37
CA ALA A 81 -7.79 9.32 -14.27
C ALA A 81 -9.04 10.22 -14.26
N SER A 82 -8.89 11.49 -14.63
CA SER A 82 -9.99 12.44 -14.72
C SER A 82 -10.74 12.38 -16.06
N ALA A 83 -10.10 11.88 -17.12
CA ALA A 83 -10.67 11.68 -18.45
C ALA A 83 -11.46 10.36 -18.62
N GLY A 84 -11.49 9.49 -17.61
CA GLY A 84 -12.32 8.29 -17.58
C GLY A 84 -11.58 6.97 -17.38
N ASP A 85 -10.25 6.96 -17.48
CA ASP A 85 -9.42 5.78 -17.17
C ASP A 85 -8.95 5.77 -15.71
N TYR A 86 -9.91 5.93 -14.78
CA TYR A 86 -9.62 5.95 -13.36
C TYR A 86 -9.28 4.56 -12.82
N LYS A 87 -8.41 4.52 -11.81
CA LYS A 87 -8.08 3.29 -11.08
C LYS A 87 -8.80 3.30 -9.74
N GLY A 88 -9.69 2.32 -9.56
CA GLY A 88 -10.49 2.16 -8.35
C GLY A 88 -10.06 0.94 -7.52
N MET A 89 -10.36 0.96 -6.23
CA MET A 89 -10.21 -0.21 -5.37
C MET A 89 -11.16 -1.33 -5.80
N ASP A 90 -10.66 -2.56 -5.79
CA ASP A 90 -11.46 -3.77 -6.00
C ASP A 90 -12.65 -3.84 -5.03
N ASN A 91 -13.84 -4.20 -5.54
CA ASN A 91 -15.06 -4.23 -4.74
C ASN A 91 -15.00 -5.22 -3.57
N ASN A 92 -14.33 -6.36 -3.72
CA ASN A 92 -14.22 -7.33 -2.64
C ASN A 92 -13.29 -6.81 -1.54
N LEU A 93 -12.15 -6.21 -1.92
CA LEU A 93 -11.26 -5.56 -0.95
C LEU A 93 -11.97 -4.42 -0.22
N TYR A 94 -12.65 -3.53 -0.95
CA TYR A 94 -13.39 -2.44 -0.34
C TYR A 94 -14.49 -2.95 0.61
N SER A 95 -15.22 -3.99 0.22
CA SER A 95 -16.28 -4.57 1.05
C SER A 95 -15.73 -5.25 2.31
N SER A 96 -14.46 -5.65 2.31
CA SER A 96 -13.80 -6.22 3.50
C SER A 96 -13.35 -5.17 4.53
N ILE A 97 -13.37 -3.88 4.18
CA ILE A 97 -13.00 -2.78 5.09
C ILE A 97 -14.19 -2.50 6.01
N SER A 98 -13.98 -2.55 7.32
CA SER A 98 -15.01 -2.21 8.32
C SER A 98 -15.59 -0.81 8.07
N THR A 99 -16.86 -0.61 8.40
CA THR A 99 -17.46 0.74 8.37
C THR A 99 -16.87 1.67 9.42
N ASP A 100 -16.26 1.11 10.47
CA ASP A 100 -15.56 1.86 11.52
C ASP A 100 -14.10 2.20 11.15
N ASP A 101 -13.58 1.63 10.05
CA ASP A 101 -12.25 1.92 9.54
C ASP A 101 -12.26 3.19 8.69
N ALA A 102 -11.57 4.23 9.17
CA ALA A 102 -11.58 5.55 8.55
C ALA A 102 -10.97 5.55 7.14
N ARG A 103 -10.10 4.58 6.81
CA ARG A 103 -9.53 4.45 5.45
C ARG A 103 -10.60 4.11 4.41
N ARG A 104 -11.77 3.60 4.81
CA ARG A 104 -12.91 3.39 3.92
C ARG A 104 -13.36 4.70 3.23
N SER A 105 -13.20 5.83 3.91
CA SER A 105 -13.55 7.17 3.42
C SER A 105 -12.56 7.75 2.40
N GLN A 106 -11.39 7.12 2.24
CA GLN A 106 -10.38 7.50 1.26
C GLN A 106 -10.84 7.27 -0.19
N PHE A 107 -11.87 6.43 -0.38
CA PHE A 107 -12.37 6.01 -1.68
C PHE A 107 -13.81 6.49 -1.92
N GLN A 108 -14.08 6.99 -3.12
CA GLN A 108 -15.42 7.39 -3.53
C GLN A 108 -16.40 6.20 -3.46
N PHE A 109 -17.64 6.46 -3.04
CA PHE A 109 -18.65 5.42 -2.84
C PHE A 109 -19.03 4.62 -4.10
N THR A 110 -19.10 5.23 -5.28
CA THR A 110 -19.64 4.53 -6.46
C THR A 110 -18.57 3.74 -7.19
N VAL A 111 -17.48 4.40 -7.56
CA VAL A 111 -16.44 3.83 -8.44
C VAL A 111 -15.13 3.50 -7.72
N ARG A 112 -15.09 3.70 -6.39
CA ARG A 112 -13.95 3.33 -5.52
C ARG A 112 -12.62 4.00 -5.90
N ILE A 113 -12.67 5.18 -6.51
CA ILE A 113 -11.47 5.96 -6.85
C ILE A 113 -10.91 6.65 -5.60
N PRO A 114 -9.59 6.84 -5.50
CA PRO A 114 -8.90 7.27 -4.27
C PRO A 114 -8.90 8.80 -4.05
N THR A 115 -10.02 9.48 -4.30
CA THR A 115 -10.10 10.96 -4.28
C THR A 115 -9.77 11.62 -2.95
N ASN A 116 -9.74 10.85 -1.85
CA ASN A 116 -9.35 11.32 -0.53
C ASN A 116 -8.05 10.66 -0.03
N LYS A 117 -7.39 9.82 -0.83
CA LYS A 117 -6.05 9.30 -0.54
C LYS A 117 -4.97 10.05 -1.30
N PHE A 118 -5.14 10.15 -2.62
CA PHE A 118 -4.19 10.77 -3.53
C PHE A 118 -4.88 11.94 -4.21
N TYR A 119 -4.41 13.16 -3.96
CA TYR A 119 -4.98 14.35 -4.58
C TYR A 119 -4.01 15.52 -4.66
N ASP A 120 -4.10 16.30 -5.74
CA ASP A 120 -3.66 17.69 -5.75
C ASP A 120 -4.41 18.50 -4.68
N SER A 121 -3.66 19.28 -3.89
CA SER A 121 -4.19 19.99 -2.73
C SER A 121 -5.28 21.01 -3.07
N LYS A 122 -5.32 21.53 -4.30
CA LYS A 122 -6.35 22.50 -4.74
C LYS A 122 -7.70 21.83 -4.99
N ARG A 123 -7.74 20.51 -5.22
CA ARG A 123 -8.96 19.71 -5.45
C ARG A 123 -9.88 20.27 -6.55
N VAL A 124 -9.29 20.90 -7.56
CA VAL A 124 -10.00 21.33 -8.77
C VAL A 124 -9.88 20.21 -9.80
N VAL A 125 -11.00 19.67 -10.27
CA VAL A 125 -10.99 18.62 -11.29
C VAL A 125 -10.24 19.13 -12.52
N GLN A 126 -9.24 18.37 -12.97
CA GLN A 126 -8.36 18.77 -14.07
C GLN A 126 -7.61 20.11 -13.86
N GLY A 127 -7.48 20.55 -12.61
CA GLY A 127 -6.85 21.82 -12.26
C GLY A 127 -5.33 21.77 -12.26
N GLN A 128 -4.74 20.64 -11.86
CA GLN A 128 -3.29 20.47 -11.87
C GLN A 128 -2.82 20.06 -13.26
N ARG A 129 -2.15 20.99 -13.97
CA ARG A 129 -1.58 20.75 -15.31
C ARG A 129 -0.07 20.49 -15.29
N GLN A 130 0.63 21.14 -14.37
CA GLN A 130 2.04 20.86 -14.09
C GLN A 130 2.10 20.03 -12.83
N ILE A 131 2.81 18.90 -12.89
CA ILE A 131 2.91 17.99 -11.76
C ILE A 131 3.94 18.55 -10.80
N THR A 132 3.50 18.84 -9.58
CA THR A 132 4.34 19.33 -8.47
C THR A 132 4.01 18.64 -7.16
N ALA A 133 3.18 17.60 -7.21
CA ALA A 133 2.91 16.72 -6.09
C ALA A 133 4.00 15.64 -6.09
N ASP A 134 4.56 15.34 -4.93
CA ASP A 134 5.74 14.51 -4.81
C ASP A 134 5.46 13.04 -5.13
N TYR A 135 6.51 12.30 -5.49
CA TYR A 135 6.44 10.85 -5.53
C TYR A 135 6.92 10.26 -4.22
N LEU A 136 6.15 9.34 -3.68
CA LEU A 136 6.35 8.81 -2.33
C LEU A 136 6.52 7.30 -2.40
N TYR A 137 7.67 6.81 -1.94
CA TYR A 137 8.13 5.43 -2.19
C TYR A 137 8.10 4.54 -0.94
N MET A 138 8.44 5.11 0.21
CA MET A 138 8.53 4.39 1.48
C MET A 138 8.04 5.24 2.65
N ARG A 139 7.31 4.61 3.56
CA ARG A 139 6.82 5.21 4.80
C ARG A 139 6.94 4.26 5.98
N VAL A 140 6.92 4.83 7.18
CA VAL A 140 7.07 4.12 8.45
C VAL A 140 6.07 2.97 8.60
N ASP A 141 4.82 3.16 8.18
CA ASP A 141 3.74 2.18 8.32
C ASP A 141 4.01 0.86 7.59
N GLU A 142 4.77 0.89 6.49
CA GLU A 142 5.20 -0.32 5.78
C GLU A 142 6.03 -1.23 6.70
N TYR A 143 6.84 -0.64 7.58
CA TYR A 143 7.67 -1.39 8.53
C TYR A 143 6.84 -2.05 9.63
N TYR A 144 5.76 -1.42 10.10
CA TYR A 144 4.85 -2.05 11.06
C TYR A 144 4.19 -3.29 10.47
N LEU A 145 3.71 -3.20 9.23
CA LEU A 145 3.10 -4.33 8.53
C LEU A 145 4.09 -5.46 8.27
N LEU A 146 5.31 -5.13 7.82
CA LEU A 146 6.37 -6.11 7.60
C LEU A 146 6.81 -6.77 8.93
N ALA A 147 6.94 -5.98 10.01
CA ALA A 147 7.27 -6.50 11.33
C ALA A 147 6.17 -7.47 11.82
N ALA A 148 4.89 -7.08 11.75
CA ALA A 148 3.79 -7.96 12.10
C ALA A 148 3.79 -9.25 11.26
N GLU A 149 4.00 -9.15 9.95
CA GLU A 149 4.05 -10.32 9.05
C GLU A 149 5.18 -11.28 9.42
N THR A 150 6.39 -10.75 9.64
CA THR A 150 7.58 -11.56 9.97
C THR A 150 7.46 -12.21 11.35
N LEU A 151 6.93 -11.50 12.35
CA LEU A 151 6.67 -12.04 13.69
C LEU A 151 5.66 -13.18 13.63
N ALA A 152 4.53 -12.98 12.93
CA ALA A 152 3.50 -14.02 12.77
C ALA A 152 4.05 -15.27 12.06
N LYS A 153 4.88 -15.10 11.03
CA LYS A 153 5.52 -16.22 10.31
C LYS A 153 6.61 -16.93 11.14
N SER A 154 7.16 -16.25 12.14
CA SER A 154 8.19 -16.79 13.04
C SER A 154 7.59 -17.38 14.32
N GLY A 155 6.26 -17.47 14.43
CA GLY A 155 5.56 -17.99 15.61
C GLY A 155 5.46 -17.01 16.80
N GLN A 156 5.93 -15.78 16.65
CA GLN A 156 5.83 -14.71 17.66
C GLN A 156 4.50 -13.97 17.52
N GLU A 157 3.39 -14.70 17.69
CA GLU A 157 2.05 -14.21 17.35
C GLU A 157 1.54 -13.12 18.31
N THR A 158 1.95 -13.16 19.58
CA THR A 158 1.56 -12.13 20.57
C THR A 158 2.13 -10.77 20.19
N GLU A 159 3.40 -10.74 19.83
CA GLU A 159 4.09 -9.56 19.33
C GLU A 159 3.52 -9.10 17.99
N ALA A 160 3.22 -10.04 17.08
CA ALA A 160 2.60 -9.73 15.78
C ALA A 160 1.24 -9.03 15.93
N ARG A 161 0.36 -9.54 16.81
CA ARG A 161 -0.93 -8.90 17.12
C ARG A 161 -0.74 -7.52 17.72
N THR A 162 0.23 -7.37 18.63
CA THR A 162 0.55 -6.09 19.26
C THR A 162 0.95 -5.05 18.23
N ILE A 163 1.94 -5.36 17.38
CA ILE A 163 2.41 -4.46 16.33
C ILE A 163 1.31 -4.12 15.32
N LEU A 164 0.49 -5.10 14.93
CA LEU A 164 -0.65 -4.86 14.05
C LEU A 164 -1.66 -3.91 14.69
N LYS A 165 -2.04 -4.15 15.95
CA LYS A 165 -2.97 -3.28 16.67
C LYS A 165 -2.41 -1.87 16.85
N THR A 166 -1.12 -1.71 17.11
CA THR A 166 -0.48 -0.37 17.19
C THR A 166 -0.67 0.44 15.90
N LEU A 167 -0.49 -0.18 14.73
CA LEU A 167 -0.73 0.50 13.46
C LEU A 167 -2.22 0.81 13.24
N LEU A 168 -3.11 -0.11 13.61
CA LEU A 168 -4.54 0.02 13.35
C LEU A 168 -5.26 0.93 14.34
N ASP A 169 -4.68 1.17 15.52
CA ASP A 169 -5.32 1.90 16.61
C ASP A 169 -5.82 3.28 16.17
N ASN A 170 -5.02 4.03 15.42
CA ASN A 170 -5.47 5.30 14.88
C ASN A 170 -6.37 5.14 13.63
N ARG A 171 -6.37 4.02 12.91
CA ARG A 171 -7.18 3.85 11.67
C ARG A 171 -8.68 3.71 11.92
N TYR A 172 -9.08 3.33 13.12
CA TYR A 172 -10.45 3.03 13.48
C TYR A 172 -11.01 4.13 14.38
N ASN A 173 -12.29 4.48 14.21
CA ASN A 173 -12.90 5.49 15.10
C ASN A 173 -13.13 4.92 16.51
N ASN A 174 -13.30 3.61 16.65
CA ASN A 174 -13.51 2.92 17.93
C ASN A 174 -12.54 1.73 18.09
N PRO A 175 -11.22 1.98 18.12
CA PRO A 175 -10.21 0.95 17.96
C PRO A 175 -10.24 -0.12 19.06
N THR A 176 -10.40 0.27 20.33
CA THR A 176 -10.48 -0.67 21.46
C THR A 176 -11.55 -1.74 21.27
N THR A 177 -12.71 -1.35 20.77
CA THR A 177 -13.84 -2.27 20.57
C THR A 177 -13.68 -3.02 19.25
N THR A 178 -13.39 -2.30 18.17
CA THR A 178 -13.38 -2.86 16.82
C THR A 178 -12.20 -3.78 16.56
N LEU A 179 -11.05 -3.58 17.23
CA LEU A 179 -9.84 -4.40 17.03
C LEU A 179 -9.75 -5.60 17.99
N ALA A 180 -10.69 -5.77 18.91
CA ALA A 180 -10.68 -6.88 19.88
C ALA A 180 -10.66 -8.27 19.21
N TYR A 181 -11.23 -8.41 18.02
CA TYR A 181 -11.21 -9.69 17.29
C TYR A 181 -9.79 -10.15 16.93
N ILE A 182 -8.82 -9.23 16.82
CA ILE A 182 -7.43 -9.57 16.49
C ILE A 182 -6.83 -10.47 17.55
N ASP A 183 -7.24 -10.34 18.81
CA ASP A 183 -6.72 -11.11 19.94
C ASP A 183 -7.04 -12.62 19.83
N ALA A 184 -8.09 -12.97 19.08
CA ALA A 184 -8.48 -14.36 18.80
C ALA A 184 -7.81 -14.95 17.55
N LEU A 185 -7.07 -14.15 16.76
CA LEU A 185 -6.42 -14.61 15.54
C LEU A 185 -5.08 -15.31 15.84
N SER A 186 -4.88 -16.44 15.17
CA SER A 186 -3.65 -17.23 15.23
C SER A 186 -3.37 -17.92 13.89
N GLY A 187 -2.14 -18.41 13.73
CA GLY A 187 -1.66 -19.13 12.57
C GLY A 187 -1.97 -18.43 11.25
N VAL A 188 -2.56 -19.19 10.32
CA VAL A 188 -2.93 -18.70 8.98
C VAL A 188 -3.97 -17.58 9.05
N ASN A 189 -4.85 -17.55 10.05
CA ASN A 189 -5.87 -16.50 10.18
C ASN A 189 -5.23 -15.15 10.53
N LEU A 190 -4.24 -15.14 11.43
CA LEU A 190 -3.48 -13.93 11.74
C LEU A 190 -2.67 -13.45 10.53
N GLN A 191 -2.00 -14.36 9.82
CA GLN A 191 -1.26 -14.03 8.60
C GLN A 191 -2.16 -13.45 7.50
N ASN A 192 -3.35 -14.03 7.30
CA ASN A 192 -4.34 -13.54 6.35
C ASN A 192 -4.86 -12.15 6.73
N GLU A 193 -5.07 -11.89 8.03
CA GLU A 193 -5.48 -10.56 8.49
C GLU A 193 -4.39 -9.53 8.24
N ILE A 194 -3.14 -9.81 8.58
CA ILE A 194 -2.00 -8.92 8.30
C ILE A 194 -1.88 -8.63 6.80
N TYR A 195 -2.04 -9.66 5.96
CA TYR A 195 -2.03 -9.51 4.51
C TYR A 195 -3.20 -8.65 4.00
N LYS A 196 -4.41 -8.82 4.55
CA LYS A 196 -5.57 -7.97 4.25
C LYS A 196 -5.29 -6.51 4.61
N GLN A 197 -4.77 -6.26 5.81
CA GLN A 197 -4.45 -4.91 6.29
C GLN A 197 -3.34 -4.27 5.45
N THR A 198 -2.35 -5.05 5.00
CA THR A 198 -1.31 -4.58 4.09
C THR A 198 -1.88 -4.10 2.76
N ARG A 199 -2.85 -4.85 2.19
CA ARG A 199 -3.51 -4.46 0.94
C ARG A 199 -4.38 -3.21 1.07
N ILE A 200 -5.03 -3.01 2.22
CA ILE A 200 -5.84 -1.81 2.51
C ILE A 200 -4.91 -0.60 2.68
N GLU A 201 -3.94 -0.72 3.57
CA GLU A 201 -3.04 0.36 3.96
C GLU A 201 -2.21 0.85 2.77
N LEU A 202 -1.58 -0.07 2.02
CA LEU A 202 -0.66 0.23 0.91
C LEU A 202 -1.34 0.23 -0.46
N TRP A 203 -2.66 0.42 -0.50
CA TRP A 203 -3.39 0.51 -1.76
C TRP A 203 -2.84 1.68 -2.61
N GLY A 204 -2.55 1.42 -3.89
CA GLY A 204 -2.02 2.41 -4.84
C GLY A 204 -0.51 2.65 -4.77
N GLU A 205 0.17 2.13 -3.75
CA GLU A 205 1.60 2.39 -3.48
C GLU A 205 2.54 1.31 -4.07
N GLY A 206 2.03 0.44 -4.95
CA GLY A 206 2.85 -0.57 -5.66
C GLY A 206 3.26 -1.81 -4.84
N LYS A 207 2.80 -1.96 -3.60
CA LYS A 207 3.28 -3.01 -2.67
C LYS A 207 2.51 -4.34 -2.74
N SER A 208 1.26 -4.30 -3.18
CA SER A 208 0.35 -5.46 -3.13
C SER A 208 0.80 -6.66 -3.98
N TYR A 209 1.46 -6.42 -5.13
CA TYR A 209 1.95 -7.50 -5.99
C TYR A 209 3.07 -8.30 -5.31
N LEU A 210 4.08 -7.63 -4.76
CA LEU A 210 5.16 -8.32 -4.04
C LEU A 210 4.66 -9.02 -2.77
N ALA A 211 3.68 -8.42 -2.09
CA ALA A 211 3.02 -9.05 -0.95
C ALA A 211 2.26 -10.33 -1.36
N LEU A 212 1.56 -10.34 -2.52
CA LEU A 212 0.91 -11.54 -3.07
C LEU A 212 1.94 -12.65 -3.30
N LYS A 213 3.07 -12.34 -3.95
CA LYS A 213 4.12 -13.33 -4.27
C LYS A 213 4.74 -13.90 -2.99
N ARG A 214 5.12 -13.07 -2.02
CA ARG A 214 5.79 -13.53 -0.78
C ARG A 214 4.86 -14.34 0.13
N ASN A 215 3.56 -14.02 0.12
CA ASN A 215 2.56 -14.73 0.92
C ASN A 215 1.96 -15.94 0.20
N LYS A 216 2.40 -16.22 -1.04
CA LYS A 216 1.83 -17.28 -1.88
C LYS A 216 0.30 -17.20 -1.97
N ALA A 217 -0.22 -15.97 -1.97
CA ALA A 217 -1.63 -15.71 -1.84
C ALA A 217 -2.37 -15.93 -3.18
N THR A 218 -3.70 -15.99 -3.11
CA THR A 218 -4.59 -16.00 -4.28
C THR A 218 -5.46 -14.76 -4.24
N VAL A 219 -5.61 -14.09 -5.38
CA VAL A 219 -6.52 -12.94 -5.51
C VAL A 219 -7.71 -13.31 -6.40
N VAL A 220 -8.90 -12.87 -6.00
CA VAL A 220 -10.13 -12.99 -6.79
C VAL A 220 -10.64 -11.59 -7.08
N ARG A 221 -10.80 -11.24 -8.36
CA ARG A 221 -11.28 -9.93 -8.78
C ARG A 221 -12.78 -9.79 -8.52
N GLY A 222 -13.17 -8.68 -7.92
CA GLY A 222 -14.54 -8.25 -7.68
C GLY A 222 -15.25 -7.81 -8.95
N SER A 223 -16.54 -7.52 -8.79
CA SER A 223 -17.47 -7.22 -9.88
C SER A 223 -17.16 -5.93 -10.66
N ASN A 224 -16.35 -5.03 -10.13
CA ASN A 224 -15.96 -3.78 -10.78
C ASN A 224 -14.75 -3.91 -11.73
N HIS A 225 -14.25 -5.13 -11.96
CA HIS A 225 -13.24 -5.38 -12.99
C HIS A 225 -13.89 -5.68 -14.35
N LEU A 226 -13.23 -5.26 -15.44
CA LEU A 226 -13.69 -5.54 -16.82
C LEU A 226 -13.44 -7.00 -17.26
N PHE A 227 -12.40 -7.64 -16.70
CA PHE A 227 -11.96 -8.98 -17.10
C PHE A 227 -11.52 -9.81 -15.90
N LEU A 228 -11.66 -11.13 -16.04
CA LEU A 228 -11.27 -12.13 -15.03
C LEU A 228 -12.02 -11.96 -13.69
N VAL A 229 -13.24 -11.40 -13.74
CA VAL A 229 -14.14 -11.28 -12.58
C VAL A 229 -14.40 -12.67 -12.00
N GLY A 230 -14.31 -12.81 -10.68
CA GLY A 230 -14.53 -14.08 -9.98
C GLY A 230 -13.48 -15.16 -10.26
N THR A 231 -12.49 -14.91 -11.12
CA THR A 231 -11.44 -15.88 -11.45
C THR A 231 -10.38 -15.86 -10.35
N PRO A 232 -10.09 -17.00 -9.69
CA PRO A 232 -8.96 -17.12 -8.79
C PRO A 232 -7.65 -17.01 -9.56
N LEU A 233 -6.78 -16.11 -9.11
CA LEU A 233 -5.45 -15.90 -9.67
C LEU A 233 -4.42 -16.17 -8.55
N PRO A 234 -3.88 -17.39 -8.46
CA PRO A 234 -2.87 -17.72 -7.46
C PRO A 234 -1.54 -17.01 -7.76
N TYR A 235 -0.70 -16.85 -6.75
CA TYR A 235 0.60 -16.18 -6.87
C TYR A 235 1.51 -16.76 -7.97
N ASN A 236 1.35 -18.03 -8.31
CA ASN A 236 2.13 -18.76 -9.32
C ASN A 236 1.41 -18.87 -10.68
N ASP A 237 0.30 -18.16 -10.87
CA ASP A 237 -0.35 -18.06 -12.17
C ASP A 237 0.61 -17.44 -13.19
N PRO A 238 0.72 -17.96 -14.43
CA PRO A 238 1.60 -17.40 -15.47
C PRO A 238 1.37 -15.89 -15.74
N ARG A 239 0.15 -15.39 -15.51
CA ARG A 239 -0.20 -13.96 -15.66
C ARG A 239 0.37 -13.09 -14.54
N MET A 240 0.85 -13.69 -13.45
CA MET A 240 1.48 -13.03 -12.30
C MET A 240 3.02 -12.98 -12.45
N TYR A 241 3.53 -13.03 -13.68
CA TYR A 241 4.96 -12.87 -13.98
C TYR A 241 5.12 -11.81 -15.06
N PHE A 242 6.07 -10.90 -14.84
CA PHE A 242 6.53 -10.01 -15.90
C PHE A 242 7.29 -10.84 -16.93
N LYS A 243 6.91 -10.70 -18.18
CA LYS A 243 7.65 -11.32 -19.29
C LYS A 243 8.91 -10.52 -19.53
N ILE A 244 9.98 -11.22 -19.86
CA ILE A 244 11.20 -10.58 -20.33
C ILE A 244 10.88 -9.90 -21.66
N PRO A 245 11.27 -8.61 -21.87
CA PRO A 245 10.98 -7.91 -23.10
C PRO A 245 11.46 -8.69 -24.33
N GLN A 246 10.64 -8.72 -25.39
CA GLN A 246 10.98 -9.47 -26.61
C GLN A 246 12.35 -9.08 -27.19
N ARG A 247 12.70 -7.78 -27.13
CA ARG A 247 14.01 -7.30 -27.56
C ARG A 247 15.17 -7.96 -26.80
N GLU A 248 15.02 -8.20 -25.50
CA GLU A 248 16.06 -8.91 -24.73
C GLU A 248 16.22 -10.35 -25.23
N ILE A 249 15.11 -11.01 -25.59
CA ILE A 249 15.14 -12.39 -26.14
C ILE A 249 15.80 -12.41 -27.52
N ASP A 250 15.48 -11.41 -28.37
CA ASP A 250 15.96 -11.34 -29.74
C ASP A 250 17.45 -10.96 -29.80
N ASP A 251 17.89 -10.02 -28.95
CA ASP A 251 19.24 -9.44 -29.00
C ASP A 251 20.27 -10.19 -28.12
N ASN A 252 19.81 -11.00 -27.16
CA ASN A 252 20.68 -11.79 -26.30
C ASN A 252 20.79 -13.24 -26.80
N PRO A 253 21.91 -13.62 -27.45
CA PRO A 253 22.06 -14.97 -28.03
C PRO A 253 22.12 -16.10 -26.97
N ASN A 254 22.17 -15.77 -25.68
CA ASN A 254 22.24 -16.73 -24.56
C ASN A 254 20.99 -16.70 -23.66
N PHE A 255 19.86 -16.24 -24.19
CA PHE A 255 18.61 -16.16 -23.42
C PHE A 255 18.08 -17.53 -22.95
#